data_AF-A0A382GEF5-F1
#
_entry.id   AF-A0A382GEF5-F1
#
_cell.length_a   1.000
_cell.length_b   1.000
_cell.length_c   1.000
_cell.angle_alpha   90.00
_cell.angle_beta   90.00
_cell.angle_gamma   90.00
#
_symmetry.space_group_name_H-M   'P 1'
#
loop_
_entity.id
_entity.type
_entity.pdbx_description
1 polymer ?
#
loop_
_entity_poly.entity_id
_entity_poly.type
_entity_poly.pdbx_seq_one_letter_code
_entity_poly.pdbx_strand_id
1 'polypeptide(L)'
;MATHHLSREQIVYVLDKSLPPALEVEPGDTVIFDTYDARSGTIQSDDHLLDHPHPVGSNPATGPVYVRGAEPGDGLCVTIDSIELADAGFLAVKKGEGLLPHRADTYATRIVPVVDGVVHFGDLRFAANPMVG
;
A
#
# COMPACT_ATOMS: atom_id res chain seq x y z
N MET A 1 16.08 3.93 21.37
CA MET A 1 15.20 3.84 20.20
C MET A 1 16.03 3.26 19.09
N ALA A 2 15.71 2.03 18.70
CA ALA A 2 16.33 1.35 17.58
C ALA A 2 15.55 1.69 16.30
N THR A 3 16.23 1.58 15.16
CA THR A 3 15.61 1.63 13.84
C THR A 3 15.62 0.23 13.25
N HIS A 4 14.46 -0.24 12.84
CA HIS A 4 14.26 -1.55 12.23
C HIS A 4 13.86 -1.39 10.77
N HIS A 5 14.12 -2.40 9.95
CA HIS A 5 13.68 -2.44 8.56
C HIS A 5 12.89 -3.72 8.32
N LEU A 6 11.67 -3.58 7.80
CA LEU A 6 10.82 -4.69 7.42
C LEU A 6 10.59 -4.67 5.90
N SER A 7 11.14 -5.68 5.23
CA SER A 7 11.07 -5.80 3.77
C SER A 7 9.65 -6.11 3.28
N ARG A 8 9.35 -5.72 2.04
CA ARG A 8 8.05 -5.94 1.39
C ARG A 8 7.69 -7.42 1.19
N GLU A 9 8.63 -8.34 1.42
CA GLU A 9 8.38 -9.77 1.30
C GLU A 9 7.72 -10.38 2.53
N GLN A 10 7.69 -9.64 3.65
CA GLN A 10 6.98 -10.04 4.87
C GLN A 10 5.58 -9.44 4.85
N ILE A 11 4.70 -10.01 4.01
CA ILE A 11 3.33 -9.51 3.81
C ILE A 11 2.26 -10.47 4.28
N VAL A 12 1.14 -9.89 4.67
CA VAL A 12 -0.12 -10.59 4.94
C VAL A 12 -1.24 -9.96 4.11
N TYR A 13 -2.22 -10.77 3.72
CA TYR A 13 -3.43 -10.32 3.01
C TYR A 13 -4.66 -10.27 3.93
N VAL A 14 -4.47 -10.61 5.21
CA VAL A 14 -5.50 -10.61 6.24
C VAL A 14 -4.91 -10.11 7.55
N LEU A 15 -5.70 -9.32 8.29
CA LEU A 15 -5.36 -8.92 9.65
C LEU A 15 -5.92 -9.99 10.61
N ASP A 16 -5.07 -10.91 11.03
CA ASP A 16 -5.45 -12.04 11.87
C ASP A 16 -4.48 -12.19 13.05
N LYS A 17 -5.02 -12.31 14.27
CA LYS A 17 -4.25 -12.46 15.51
C LYS A 17 -3.44 -13.75 15.62
N SER A 18 -3.74 -14.74 14.77
CA SER A 18 -3.04 -16.02 14.75
C SER A 18 -1.75 -15.99 13.92
N LEU A 19 -1.53 -14.92 13.14
CA LEU A 19 -0.32 -14.76 12.35
C LEU A 19 0.87 -14.47 13.27
N PRO A 20 2.02 -15.14 13.08
CA PRO A 20 3.22 -14.81 13.82
C PRO A 20 3.72 -13.41 13.44
N PRO A 21 4.34 -12.67 14.37
CA PRO A 21 4.93 -11.39 14.03
C PRO A 21 6.13 -11.56 13.11
N ALA A 22 6.24 -10.70 12.11
CA ALA A 22 7.41 -10.60 11.25
C ALA A 22 8.54 -9.78 11.90
N LEU A 23 8.20 -8.94 12.89
CA LEU A 23 9.11 -8.11 13.67
C LEU A 23 8.54 -7.88 15.07
N GLU A 24 9.37 -7.93 16.10
CA GLU A 24 9.05 -7.42 17.43
C GLU A 24 9.81 -6.12 17.70
N VAL A 25 9.16 -5.12 18.29
CA VAL A 25 9.75 -3.81 18.62
C VAL A 25 9.41 -3.37 20.04
N GLU A 26 10.22 -2.46 20.58
CA GLU A 26 9.89 -1.76 21.82
C GLU A 26 9.08 -0.48 21.51
N PRO A 27 8.20 -0.03 22.43
CA PRO A 27 7.57 1.28 22.30
C PRO A 27 8.60 2.41 22.08
N GLY A 28 8.38 3.22 21.05
CA GLY A 28 9.26 4.33 20.67
C GLY A 28 10.37 3.98 19.68
N ASP A 29 10.49 2.72 19.24
CA ASP A 29 11.34 2.37 18.10
C ASP A 29 10.77 2.89 16.78
N THR A 30 11.66 3.09 15.80
CA THR A 30 11.31 3.45 14.42
C THR A 30 11.33 2.20 13.54
N VAL A 31 10.35 2.05 12.66
CA VAL A 31 10.32 0.97 11.67
C VAL A 31 10.20 1.56 10.27
N ILE A 32 11.14 1.20 9.39
CA ILE A 32 11.07 1.46 7.95
C ILE A 32 10.35 0.26 7.33
N PHE A 33 9.27 0.52 6.59
CA PHE A 33 8.53 -0.51 5.86
C PHE A 33 8.76 -0.35 4.37
N ASP A 34 9.27 -1.40 3.73
CA ASP A 34 9.11 -1.52 2.28
C ASP A 34 7.72 -2.11 2.03
N THR A 35 6.96 -1.53 1.12
CA THR A 35 5.61 -1.98 0.80
C THR A 35 5.46 -2.34 -0.68
N TYR A 36 4.54 -3.25 -0.95
CA TYR A 36 3.97 -3.40 -2.28
C TYR A 36 2.85 -2.39 -2.51
N ASP A 37 2.52 -2.16 -3.78
CA ASP A 37 1.24 -1.54 -4.12
C ASP A 37 0.04 -2.47 -3.76
N ALA A 38 -1.18 -1.94 -3.90
CA ALA A 38 -2.43 -2.64 -3.58
C ALA A 38 -2.65 -3.96 -4.36
N ARG A 39 -1.82 -4.25 -5.37
CA ARG A 39 -1.89 -5.41 -6.26
C ARG A 39 -0.57 -6.18 -6.28
N SER A 40 0.24 -6.05 -5.24
CA SER A 40 1.48 -6.83 -5.07
C SER A 40 2.44 -6.70 -6.26
N GLY A 41 2.44 -5.54 -6.93
CA GLY A 41 3.32 -5.27 -8.08
C GLY A 41 2.89 -5.95 -9.40
N THR A 42 1.70 -6.56 -9.46
CA THR A 42 1.21 -7.25 -10.66
C THR A 42 0.77 -6.30 -11.79
N ILE A 43 0.51 -5.04 -11.47
CA ILE A 43 0.05 -4.02 -12.42
C ILE A 43 1.26 -3.20 -12.89
N GLN A 44 1.76 -3.50 -14.09
CA GLN A 44 2.99 -2.91 -14.64
C GLN A 44 2.79 -2.23 -16.00
N SER A 45 1.59 -2.32 -16.58
CA SER A 45 1.22 -1.67 -17.84
C SER A 45 -0.26 -1.32 -17.86
N ASP A 46 -0.67 -0.42 -18.76
CA ASP A 46 -2.09 -0.05 -18.98
C ASP A 46 -2.93 -1.26 -19.44
N ASP A 47 -2.30 -2.30 -19.99
CA ASP A 47 -2.96 -3.54 -20.43
C ASP A 47 -3.28 -4.49 -19.27
N HIS A 48 -2.70 -4.28 -18.08
CA HIS A 48 -2.99 -5.10 -16.90
C HIS A 48 -4.26 -4.59 -16.20
N LEU A 49 -5.39 -5.20 -16.52
CA LEU A 49 -6.71 -4.81 -16.01
C LEU A 49 -7.03 -5.43 -14.64
N LEU A 50 -7.87 -4.76 -13.87
CA LEU A 50 -8.44 -5.27 -12.61
C LEU A 50 -9.80 -5.96 -12.86
N ASP A 51 -9.89 -6.76 -13.93
CA ASP A 51 -11.09 -7.46 -14.37
C ASP A 51 -11.23 -8.87 -13.76
N HIS A 52 -10.23 -9.30 -13.00
CA HIS A 52 -10.23 -10.54 -12.23
C HIS A 52 -9.70 -10.34 -10.81
N PRO A 53 -10.08 -11.20 -9.85
CA PRO A 53 -9.53 -11.19 -8.51
C PRO A 53 -8.00 -11.32 -8.52
N HIS A 54 -7.32 -10.68 -7.56
CA HIS A 54 -5.88 -10.92 -7.39
C HIS A 54 -5.67 -12.39 -6.99
N PRO A 55 -4.69 -13.11 -7.57
CA PRO A 55 -4.54 -14.56 -7.38
C PRO A 55 -4.29 -14.98 -5.92
N VAL A 56 -3.68 -14.11 -5.11
CA VAL A 56 -3.35 -14.42 -3.70
C VAL A 56 -4.26 -13.67 -2.72
N GLY A 57 -4.54 -12.40 -3.02
CA GLY A 57 -5.20 -11.46 -2.10
C GLY A 57 -4.93 -10.03 -2.54
N SER A 58 -5.84 -9.09 -2.29
CA SER A 58 -5.59 -7.66 -2.58
C SER A 58 -5.12 -6.94 -1.33
N ASN A 59 -4.46 -5.79 -1.51
CA ASN A 59 -3.96 -4.94 -0.42
C ASN A 59 -3.01 -5.68 0.54
N PRO A 60 -1.84 -6.15 0.05
CA PRO A 60 -0.83 -6.71 0.94
C PRO A 60 -0.39 -5.68 1.98
N ALA A 61 -0.30 -6.09 3.25
CA ALA A 61 0.24 -5.28 4.32
C ALA A 61 1.57 -5.88 4.81
N THR A 62 2.63 -5.08 4.84
CA THR A 62 3.94 -5.48 5.38
C THR A 62 3.85 -5.59 6.91
N GLY A 63 4.12 -6.76 7.47
CA GLY A 63 3.88 -7.06 8.89
C GLY A 63 3.52 -8.53 9.15
N PRO A 64 2.91 -8.84 10.31
CA PRO A 64 2.56 -7.93 11.41
C PRO A 64 3.77 -7.54 12.26
N VAL A 65 3.71 -6.37 12.91
CA VAL A 65 4.69 -5.93 13.91
C VAL A 65 4.09 -6.10 15.31
N TYR A 66 4.80 -6.80 16.18
CA TYR A 66 4.44 -6.95 17.59
C TYR A 66 5.13 -5.87 18.43
N VAL A 67 4.34 -5.11 19.17
CA VAL A 67 4.86 -4.07 20.08
C VAL A 67 4.91 -4.63 21.49
N ARG A 68 6.10 -4.72 22.08
CA ARG A 68 6.30 -5.32 23.40
C ARG A 68 5.49 -4.57 24.46
N GLY A 69 4.74 -5.33 25.25
CA GLY A 69 3.95 -4.81 26.37
C GLY A 69 2.60 -4.18 25.99
N ALA A 70 2.22 -4.16 24.71
CA ALA A 70 0.89 -3.73 24.30
C ALA A 70 -0.17 -4.79 24.65
N GLU A 71 -1.26 -4.37 25.29
CA GLU A 71 -2.37 -5.23 25.73
C GLU A 71 -3.73 -4.78 25.17
N PRO A 72 -4.74 -5.68 25.11
CA PRO A 72 -6.09 -5.30 24.70
C PRO A 72 -6.66 -4.17 25.58
N GLY A 73 -7.00 -3.05 24.95
CA GLY A 73 -7.49 -1.84 25.63
C GLY A 73 -6.53 -0.66 25.52
N ASP A 74 -5.27 -0.90 25.18
CA ASP A 74 -4.30 0.16 24.93
C ASP A 74 -4.55 0.88 23.59
N GLY A 75 -4.01 2.10 23.49
CA GLY A 75 -3.91 2.85 22.24
C GLY A 75 -2.53 2.71 21.61
N LEU A 76 -2.48 2.45 20.30
CA LEU A 76 -1.24 2.53 19.52
C LEU A 76 -1.16 3.90 18.82
N CYS A 77 -0.15 4.69 19.14
CA CYS A 77 0.15 5.91 18.40
C CYS A 77 1.26 5.63 17.39
N VAL A 78 0.97 5.81 16.11
CA VAL A 78 1.93 5.68 15.02
C VAL A 78 2.18 7.07 14.45
N THR A 79 3.44 7.51 14.50
CA THR A 79 3.89 8.73 13.80
C THR A 79 4.48 8.32 12.46
N ILE A 80 4.00 8.91 11.37
CA ILE A 80 4.58 8.71 10.04
C ILE A 80 5.59 9.84 9.81
N ASP A 81 6.88 9.51 9.90
CA ASP A 81 7.96 10.49 9.73
C ASP A 81 8.13 10.90 8.26
N SER A 82 8.09 9.93 7.35
CA SER A 82 8.23 10.14 5.91
C SER A 82 7.61 9.00 5.10
N ILE A 83 7.30 9.27 3.84
CA ILE A 83 6.89 8.27 2.85
C ILE A 83 7.69 8.54 1.58
N GLU A 84 8.42 7.53 1.11
CA GLU A 84 9.11 7.54 -0.17
C GLU A 84 8.29 6.77 -1.20
N LEU A 85 8.03 7.39 -2.35
CA LEU A 85 7.28 6.76 -3.43
C LEU A 85 8.21 6.06 -4.41
N ALA A 86 7.71 5.00 -5.04
CA ALA A 86 8.31 4.47 -6.26
C ALA A 86 8.13 5.44 -7.44
N ASP A 87 8.89 5.21 -8.52
CA ASP A 87 8.89 6.05 -9.73
C ASP A 87 7.56 6.03 -10.51
N ALA A 88 6.62 5.14 -10.14
CA ALA A 88 5.30 5.07 -10.72
C ALA A 88 4.28 4.45 -9.76
N GLY A 89 3.02 4.85 -9.92
CA GLY A 89 1.84 4.16 -9.37
C GLY A 89 0.88 3.76 -10.48
N PHE A 90 -0.26 3.18 -10.11
CA PHE A 90 -1.34 2.90 -11.07
C PHE A 90 -2.67 3.49 -10.58
N LEU A 91 -3.51 3.85 -11.55
CA LEU A 91 -4.93 4.12 -11.37
C LEU A 91 -5.72 3.04 -12.09
N ALA A 92 -6.89 2.68 -11.56
CA ALA A 92 -7.75 1.71 -12.21
C ALA A 92 -9.23 2.11 -12.11
N VAL A 93 -9.95 1.86 -13.20
CA VAL A 93 -11.40 1.87 -13.26
C VAL A 93 -11.86 0.43 -13.39
N LYS A 94 -12.77 0.04 -12.50
CA LYS A 94 -13.45 -1.26 -12.57
C LYS A 94 -14.86 -1.07 -13.10
N LYS A 95 -15.24 -1.90 -14.06
CA LYS A 95 -16.57 -1.84 -14.67
C LYS A 95 -17.66 -2.04 -13.63
N GLY A 96 -18.58 -1.08 -13.52
CA GLY A 96 -19.73 -1.16 -12.62
C GLY A 96 -19.42 -1.02 -11.12
N GLU A 97 -18.20 -0.65 -10.73
CA GLU A 97 -17.80 -0.41 -9.34
C GLU A 97 -17.50 1.08 -9.07
N GLY A 98 -17.37 1.43 -7.78
CA GLY A 98 -17.03 2.78 -7.33
C GLY A 98 -18.24 3.71 -7.21
N LEU A 99 -17.98 5.02 -7.07
CA LEU A 99 -19.01 6.04 -6.85
C LEU A 99 -19.85 6.34 -8.10
N LEU A 100 -19.26 6.19 -9.29
CA LEU A 100 -19.89 6.47 -10.58
C LEU A 100 -19.99 5.21 -11.45
N PRO A 101 -20.61 4.12 -10.95
CA PRO A 101 -20.57 2.82 -11.61
C PRO A 101 -21.25 2.85 -12.99
N HIS A 102 -22.26 3.71 -13.16
CA HIS A 102 -22.98 3.92 -14.43
C HIS A 102 -22.14 4.62 -15.51
N ARG A 103 -20.99 5.20 -15.16
CA ARG A 103 -20.03 5.82 -16.10
C ARG A 103 -18.79 4.95 -16.34
N ALA A 104 -18.63 3.88 -15.57
CA ALA A 104 -17.54 2.92 -15.69
C ALA A 104 -18.06 1.68 -16.44
N ASP A 105 -18.21 1.78 -17.75
CA ASP A 105 -18.72 0.71 -18.62
C ASP A 105 -17.63 -0.28 -19.07
N THR A 106 -16.37 0.07 -18.82
CA THR A 106 -15.16 -0.67 -19.19
C THR A 106 -14.19 -0.75 -18.01
N TYR A 107 -13.29 -1.73 -18.05
CA TYR A 107 -12.11 -1.76 -17.20
C TYR A 107 -11.02 -0.93 -17.86
N ALA A 108 -10.26 -0.18 -17.07
CA ALA A 108 -9.11 0.56 -17.56
C ALA A 108 -8.06 0.64 -16.45
N THR A 109 -6.80 0.58 -16.85
CA THR A 109 -5.65 0.84 -15.98
C THR A 109 -4.82 1.94 -16.61
N ARG A 110 -4.21 2.77 -15.76
CA ARG A 110 -3.20 3.74 -16.19
C ARG A 110 -2.01 3.68 -15.26
N ILE A 111 -0.83 3.41 -15.81
CA ILE A 111 0.44 3.63 -15.12
C ILE A 111 0.73 5.13 -15.13
N VAL A 112 1.06 5.65 -13.96
CA VAL A 112 1.27 7.08 -13.73
C VAL A 112 2.66 7.29 -13.17
N PRO A 113 3.60 7.83 -13.98
CA PRO A 113 4.92 8.16 -13.50
C PRO A 113 4.87 9.20 -12.38
N VAL A 114 5.77 9.04 -11.42
CA VAL A 114 6.04 9.99 -10.34
C VAL A 114 7.51 10.37 -10.44
N VAL A 115 7.79 11.63 -10.77
CA VAL A 115 9.17 12.13 -10.96
C VAL A 115 9.37 13.31 -10.04
N ASP A 116 10.38 13.27 -9.19
CA ASP A 116 10.72 14.34 -8.23
C ASP A 116 9.51 14.82 -7.41
N GLY A 117 8.67 13.87 -6.97
CA GLY A 117 7.46 14.16 -6.18
C GLY A 117 6.30 14.77 -6.98
N VAL A 118 6.35 14.73 -8.31
CA VAL A 118 5.27 15.19 -9.20
C VAL A 118 4.62 14.00 -9.89
N VAL A 119 3.29 13.93 -9.86
CA VAL A 119 2.48 12.92 -10.56
C VAL A 119 2.21 13.39 -11.98
N HIS A 120 2.51 12.54 -12.98
CA HIS A 120 2.36 12.84 -14.41
C HIS A 120 1.17 12.09 -15.02
N PHE A 121 -0.02 12.70 -15.01
CA PHE A 121 -1.24 12.10 -15.53
C PHE A 121 -1.64 12.69 -16.90
N GLY A 122 -1.15 12.08 -17.98
CA GLY A 122 -1.33 12.64 -19.33
C GLY A 122 -0.66 14.00 -19.43
N ASP A 123 -1.41 15.03 -19.80
CA ASP A 123 -0.91 16.42 -19.83
C ASP A 123 -0.97 17.11 -18.46
N LEU A 124 -1.63 16.50 -17.46
CA LEU A 124 -1.77 17.05 -16.13
C LEU A 124 -0.55 16.70 -15.27
N ARG A 125 -0.12 17.68 -14.46
CA ARG A 125 0.97 17.54 -13.50
C ARG A 125 0.55 18.14 -12.18
N PHE A 126 0.77 17.42 -11.09
CA PHE A 126 0.44 17.89 -9.74
C PHE A 126 1.38 17.27 -8.72
N ALA A 127 1.61 17.97 -7.62
CA ALA A 127 2.44 17.46 -6.53
C ALA A 127 1.81 16.19 -5.95
N ALA A 128 2.65 15.19 -5.69
CA ALA A 128 2.27 14.01 -4.94
C ALA A 128 1.92 14.41 -3.50
N ASN A 129 0.91 13.76 -2.94
CA ASN A 129 0.57 13.85 -1.53
C ASN A 129 0.59 12.43 -0.94
N PRO A 130 1.78 11.88 -0.62
CA PRO A 130 1.92 10.51 -0.15
C PRO A 130 1.12 10.25 1.13
N MET A 131 0.47 9.09 1.23
CA MET A 131 -0.27 8.66 2.40
C MET A 131 -0.35 7.13 2.48
N VAL A 132 -0.67 6.60 3.67
CA VAL A 132 -1.00 5.18 3.87
C VAL A 132 -2.53 5.03 3.80
N GLY A 133 -2.99 4.07 3.00
CA GLY A 133 -4.42 3.81 2.74
C GLY A 133 -5.09 2.90 3.76
#